data_AF-A0A4D9CUQ8-F1
#
_entry.id   AF-A0A4D9CUQ8-F1
#
_cell.length_a   1.000
_cell.length_b   1.000
_cell.length_c   1.000
_cell.angle_alpha   90.00
_cell.angle_beta   90.00
_cell.angle_gamma   90.00
#
_symmetry.space_group_name_H-M   'P 1'
#
loop_
_entity.id
_entity.type
_entity.pdbx_description
1 polymer ?
#
loop_
_entity_poly.entity_id
_entity_poly.type
_entity_poly.pdbx_seq_one_letter_code
_entity_poly.pdbx_strand_id
1 'polypeptide(L)'
;MSRRLLKYGGEALKPHFVDGRWERPLISKRVAARLRKEAVMNGRVGPWQPSFQDSNGEKREGTKQVLGWDPAWDTVKAPKILRPAKLHARERNREERFQKIETAMAGMAAKIAQHKESMRALKPKPGIETLYKKVVAKAQKRR
;
A
#
# COMPACT_ATOMS: atom_id res chain seq x y z
N MET A 1 -12.92 -28.40 -25.69
CA MET A 1 -11.52 -28.24 -25.21
C MET A 1 -10.65 -27.75 -26.38
N SER A 2 -9.62 -26.93 -26.14
CA SER A 2 -8.76 -26.38 -27.23
C SER A 2 -7.72 -27.39 -27.74
N ARG A 3 -7.47 -27.43 -29.06
CA ARG A 3 -6.44 -28.29 -29.69
C ARG A 3 -5.04 -28.04 -29.12
N ARG A 4 -4.71 -26.79 -28.78
CA ARG A 4 -3.42 -26.43 -28.16
C ARG A 4 -3.28 -26.99 -26.75
N LEU A 5 -4.37 -27.01 -25.98
CA LEU A 5 -4.41 -27.57 -24.63
C LEU A 5 -4.33 -29.10 -24.64
N LEU A 6 -4.95 -29.74 -25.63
CA LEU A 6 -4.86 -31.19 -25.84
C LEU A 6 -3.44 -31.64 -26.20
N LYS A 7 -2.72 -30.84 -26.99
CA LYS A 7 -1.37 -31.20 -27.48
C LYS A 7 -0.26 -30.89 -26.47
N TYR A 8 -0.32 -29.72 -25.84
CA TYR A 8 0.78 -29.21 -24.99
C TYR A 8 0.42 -29.16 -23.50
N GLY A 9 -0.81 -29.55 -23.13
CA GLY A 9 -1.26 -29.52 -21.74
C GLY A 9 -1.07 -28.14 -21.09
N GLY A 10 -0.55 -28.14 -19.87
CA GLY A 10 -0.32 -26.92 -19.08
C GLY A 10 0.73 -25.97 -19.66
N GLU A 11 1.61 -26.43 -20.54
CA GLU A 11 2.61 -25.57 -21.20
C GLU A 11 1.95 -24.54 -22.10
N ALA A 12 0.80 -24.87 -22.71
CA ALA A 12 0.03 -23.93 -23.51
C ALA A 12 -0.46 -22.70 -22.74
N LEU A 13 -0.52 -22.80 -21.40
CA LEU A 13 -0.98 -21.75 -20.50
C LEU A 13 0.15 -20.87 -19.97
N LYS A 14 1.41 -21.30 -20.13
CA LYS A 14 2.60 -20.60 -19.63
C LYS A 14 3.25 -19.77 -20.75
N PRO A 15 3.82 -18.59 -20.44
CA PRO A 15 4.71 -17.91 -21.37
C PRO A 15 5.97 -18.75 -21.58
N HIS A 16 6.62 -18.59 -22.72
CA HIS A 16 7.84 -19.30 -23.09
C HIS A 16 8.89 -18.32 -23.59
N PHE A 17 10.17 -18.64 -23.40
CA PHE A 17 11.28 -17.77 -23.75
C PHE A 17 11.88 -18.20 -25.08
N VAL A 18 11.91 -17.30 -26.06
CA VAL A 18 12.37 -17.55 -27.43
C VAL A 18 13.20 -16.36 -27.87
N ASP A 19 14.39 -16.60 -28.43
CA ASP A 19 15.27 -15.59 -29.03
C ASP A 19 15.48 -14.34 -28.15
N GLY A 20 15.74 -14.55 -26.86
CA GLY A 20 16.02 -13.48 -25.91
C GLY A 20 14.78 -12.74 -25.40
N ARG A 21 13.56 -13.18 -25.73
CA ARG A 21 12.31 -12.51 -25.36
C ARG A 21 11.29 -13.49 -24.78
N TRP A 22 10.46 -12.99 -23.86
CA TRP A 22 9.33 -13.74 -23.34
C TRP A 22 8.13 -13.60 -24.27
N GLU A 23 7.78 -14.70 -24.91
CA GLU A 23 6.61 -14.82 -25.75
C GLU A 23 5.36 -15.11 -24.91
N ARG A 24 4.21 -14.69 -25.46
CA ARG A 24 2.90 -14.87 -24.84
C ARG A 24 2.53 -16.36 -24.79
N PRO A 25 1.70 -16.79 -23.81
CA PRO A 25 1.21 -18.16 -23.79
C PRO A 25 0.41 -18.49 -25.05
N LEU A 26 0.46 -19.76 -25.47
CA LEU A 26 -0.27 -20.27 -26.63
C LEU A 26 -1.79 -20.10 -26.49
N ILE A 27 -2.30 -20.02 -25.27
CA ILE A 27 -3.69 -19.72 -24.93
C ILE A 27 -3.74 -18.50 -24.01
N SER A 28 -4.52 -17.49 -24.39
CA SER A 28 -4.68 -16.29 -23.57
C SER A 28 -5.43 -16.58 -22.26
N LYS A 29 -5.19 -15.78 -21.22
CA LYS A 29 -5.83 -15.95 -19.90
C LYS A 29 -7.36 -15.98 -19.96
N ARG A 30 -7.98 -15.16 -20.82
CA ARG A 30 -9.44 -15.14 -21.00
C ARG A 30 -9.96 -16.44 -21.59
N VAL A 31 -9.29 -16.97 -22.62
CA VAL A 31 -9.67 -18.23 -23.26
C VAL A 31 -9.46 -19.39 -22.30
N ALA A 32 -8.34 -19.41 -21.57
CA ALA A 32 -8.07 -20.39 -20.52
C ALA A 32 -9.17 -20.39 -19.44
N ALA A 33 -9.57 -19.23 -18.93
CA ALA A 33 -10.64 -19.12 -17.94
C ALA A 33 -12.01 -19.60 -18.48
N ARG A 34 -12.30 -19.34 -19.76
CA ARG A 34 -13.51 -19.87 -20.41
C ARG A 34 -13.48 -21.40 -20.50
N LEU A 35 -12.36 -21.96 -20.97
CA LEU A 35 -12.16 -23.42 -21.07
C LEU A 35 -12.24 -24.10 -19.69
N ARG A 36 -11.70 -23.46 -18.64
CA ARG A 36 -11.85 -23.93 -17.26
C ARG A 36 -13.32 -23.98 -16.84
N LYS A 37 -14.07 -22.90 -17.07
CA LYS A 37 -15.52 -22.86 -16.75
C LYS A 37 -16.28 -23.95 -17.49
N GLU A 38 -16.03 -24.11 -18.79
CA GLU A 38 -16.63 -25.18 -19.60
C GLU A 38 -16.27 -26.57 -19.07
N ALA A 39 -15.03 -26.80 -18.66
CA ALA A 39 -14.59 -28.06 -18.10
C ALA A 39 -15.28 -28.36 -16.77
N VAL A 40 -15.39 -27.37 -15.87
CA VAL A 40 -16.12 -27.48 -14.60
C VAL A 40 -17.61 -27.78 -14.84
N MET A 41 -18.27 -27.04 -15.72
CA MET A 41 -19.70 -27.23 -16.01
C MET A 41 -20.01 -28.62 -16.57
N ASN A 42 -19.11 -29.16 -17.40
CA ASN A 42 -19.29 -30.47 -18.03
C ASN A 42 -18.73 -31.64 -17.21
N GLY A 43 -18.29 -31.42 -15.96
CA GLY A 43 -17.69 -32.45 -15.12
C GLY A 43 -16.37 -33.01 -15.65
N ARG A 44 -15.66 -32.26 -16.49
CA ARG A 44 -14.38 -32.65 -17.12
C ARG A 44 -13.19 -32.02 -16.39
N VAL A 45 -13.11 -32.22 -15.08
CA VAL A 45 -11.99 -31.76 -14.25
C VAL A 45 -11.25 -32.99 -13.76
N GLY A 46 -9.94 -33.03 -13.96
CA GLY A 46 -9.13 -34.20 -13.63
C GLY A 46 -7.70 -34.09 -14.15
N PRO A 47 -6.80 -34.98 -13.71
CA PRO A 47 -5.40 -34.94 -14.13
C PRO A 47 -5.31 -35.05 -15.65
N TRP A 48 -4.56 -34.15 -16.27
CA TRP A 48 -4.36 -34.19 -17.72
C TRP A 48 -3.43 -35.33 -18.07
N GLN A 49 -3.90 -36.26 -18.90
CA GLN A 49 -3.07 -37.33 -19.47
C GLN A 49 -2.93 -37.07 -20.98
N PRO A 50 -1.70 -36.95 -21.51
CA PRO A 50 -1.49 -36.94 -22.94
C PRO A 50 -1.91 -38.31 -23.48
N SER A 51 -2.86 -38.34 -24.40
CA SER A 51 -3.18 -39.56 -25.14
C SER A 51 -1.98 -39.91 -26.02
N PHE A 52 -1.05 -40.72 -25.52
CA PHE A 52 -0.01 -41.33 -26.33
C PHE A 52 -0.66 -42.41 -27.19
N GLN A 53 -0.45 -42.31 -28.50
CA GLN A 53 -0.67 -43.42 -29.42
C GLN A 53 0.58 -44.30 -29.25
N ASP A 54 0.43 -45.50 -28.71
CA ASP A 54 1.53 -46.47 -28.68
C ASP A 54 1.96 -46.74 -30.13
N SER A 55 3.25 -46.98 -30.37
CA SER A 55 3.82 -47.27 -31.71
C SER A 55 3.14 -48.44 -32.46
N ASN A 56 2.33 -49.24 -31.75
CA ASN A 56 1.55 -50.37 -32.27
C ASN A 56 0.09 -50.01 -32.65
N GLY A 57 -0.32 -48.75 -32.56
CA GLY A 57 -1.65 -48.30 -32.99
C GLY A 57 -2.83 -48.72 -32.10
N GLU A 58 -2.59 -49.45 -31.00
CA GLU A 58 -3.65 -49.86 -30.07
C GLU A 58 -4.10 -48.71 -29.17
N LYS A 59 -5.41 -48.46 -29.16
CA LYS A 59 -6.07 -47.57 -28.20
C LYS A 59 -6.24 -48.35 -26.90
N ARG A 60 -5.57 -47.96 -25.81
CA ARG A 60 -5.82 -48.56 -24.50
C ARG A 60 -7.23 -48.17 -24.01
N GLU A 61 -8.18 -49.07 -24.24
CA GLU A 61 -9.53 -49.05 -23.68
C GLU A 61 -9.50 -49.45 -22.19
N GLY A 62 -8.97 -48.58 -21.32
CA GLY A 62 -8.79 -48.97 -19.91
C GLY A 62 -8.97 -47.87 -18.87
N THR A 63 -9.07 -46.62 -19.27
CA THR A 63 -9.47 -45.53 -18.38
C THR A 63 -10.26 -44.55 -19.22
N LYS A 64 -11.47 -44.18 -18.80
CA LYS A 64 -12.13 -42.96 -19.27
C LYS A 64 -11.27 -41.79 -18.81
N GLN A 65 -10.15 -41.55 -19.51
CA GLN A 65 -9.24 -40.46 -19.25
C GLN A 65 -10.03 -39.19 -19.54
N VAL A 66 -10.47 -38.54 -18.48
CA VAL A 66 -11.18 -37.27 -18.60
C VAL A 66 -10.16 -36.29 -19.18
N LEU A 67 -10.23 -36.09 -20.50
CA LEU A 67 -9.58 -35.00 -21.23
C LEU A 67 -10.15 -33.70 -20.66
N GLY A 68 -9.61 -33.32 -19.50
CA GLY A 68 -10.19 -32.35 -18.59
C GLY A 68 -9.23 -31.24 -18.23
N TRP A 69 -9.77 -30.21 -17.61
CA TRP A 69 -8.96 -29.17 -17.01
C TRP A 69 -8.24 -29.73 -15.79
N ASP A 70 -6.91 -29.71 -15.79
CA ASP A 70 -6.12 -30.14 -14.65
C ASP A 70 -6.14 -29.06 -13.55
N PRO A 71 -6.59 -29.39 -12.33
CA PRO A 71 -6.53 -28.46 -11.19
C PRO A 71 -5.13 -27.91 -10.93
N ALA A 72 -4.06 -28.64 -11.25
CA ALA A 72 -2.68 -28.19 -11.09
C ALA A 72 -2.32 -27.00 -12.01
N TRP A 73 -3.10 -26.74 -13.07
CA TRP A 73 -2.92 -25.57 -13.92
C TRP A 73 -3.44 -24.28 -13.29
N ASP A 74 -4.22 -24.38 -12.22
CA ASP A 74 -4.75 -23.22 -11.53
C ASP A 74 -3.70 -22.60 -10.62
N THR A 75 -3.51 -21.29 -10.75
CA THR A 75 -2.61 -20.55 -9.87
C THR A 75 -3.20 -20.46 -8.46
N VAL A 76 -2.54 -21.04 -7.47
CA VAL A 76 -2.87 -20.84 -6.05
C VAL A 76 -2.51 -19.40 -5.68
N LYS A 77 -3.51 -18.57 -5.39
CA LYS A 77 -3.28 -17.22 -4.88
C LYS A 77 -3.33 -17.24 -3.36
N ALA A 78 -2.29 -16.73 -2.71
CA ALA A 78 -2.34 -16.47 -1.28
C ALA A 78 -3.51 -15.53 -0.96
N PRO A 79 -4.23 -15.75 0.16
CA PRO A 79 -5.31 -14.86 0.56
C PRO A 79 -4.75 -13.45 0.79
N LYS A 80 -5.46 -12.44 0.30
CA LYS A 80 -5.09 -11.05 0.54
C LYS A 80 -5.44 -10.69 1.99
N ILE A 81 -4.45 -10.69 2.87
CA ILE A 81 -4.62 -10.27 4.26
C ILE A 81 -4.79 -8.74 4.28
N LEU A 82 -5.88 -8.26 4.88
CA LEU A 82 -6.12 -6.83 5.07
C LEU A 82 -5.08 -6.29 6.06
N ARG A 83 -4.34 -5.27 5.63
CA ARG A 83 -3.41 -4.55 6.52
C ARG A 83 -4.21 -3.63 7.45
N PRO A 84 -3.76 -3.42 8.69
CA PRO A 84 -4.38 -2.43 9.56
C PRO A 84 -4.33 -1.04 8.90
N ALA A 85 -5.32 -0.21 9.22
CA ALA A 85 -5.40 1.14 8.69
C ALA A 85 -4.20 1.98 9.19
N LYS A 86 -3.60 2.75 8.28
CA LYS A 86 -2.46 3.65 8.59
C LYS A 86 -2.82 4.78 9.56
N LEU A 87 -4.12 5.05 9.76
CA LEU A 87 -4.67 6.22 10.47
C LEU A 87 -4.30 7.56 9.82
N HIS A 88 -5.01 8.63 10.18
CA HIS A 88 -4.71 9.98 9.71
C HIS A 88 -3.47 10.56 10.42
N ALA A 89 -2.83 11.57 9.82
CA ALA A 89 -1.67 12.24 10.44
C ALA A 89 -1.99 12.81 11.83
N ARG A 90 -3.21 13.35 12.03
CA ARG A 90 -3.67 13.88 13.32
C ARG A 90 -3.82 12.83 14.42
N GLU A 91 -4.12 11.58 14.04
CA GLU A 91 -4.27 10.46 14.97
C GLU A 91 -2.91 9.89 15.35
N ARG A 92 -2.03 9.71 14.36
CA ARG A 92 -0.65 9.26 14.57
C ARG A 92 0.13 10.20 15.49
N ASN A 93 -0.01 11.52 15.30
CA ASN A 93 0.77 12.52 16.04
C ASN A 93 0.04 13.06 17.28
N ARG A 94 -1.08 12.45 17.69
CA ARG A 94 -1.92 12.97 18.78
C ARG A 94 -1.17 13.02 20.11
N GLU A 95 -0.40 11.98 20.40
CA GLU A 95 0.36 11.84 21.64
C GLU A 95 1.52 12.85 21.71
N GLU A 96 2.28 12.99 20.62
CA GLU A 96 3.33 14.01 20.52
C GLU A 96 2.78 15.43 20.73
N ARG A 97 1.60 15.73 20.16
CA ARG A 97 0.94 17.03 20.35
C ARG A 97 0.55 17.26 21.80
N PHE A 98 0.07 16.22 22.48
CA PHE A 98 -0.30 16.30 23.88
C PHE A 98 0.93 16.58 24.77
N GLN A 99 2.03 15.82 24.59
CA GLN A 99 3.29 16.04 25.30
C GLN A 99 3.85 17.45 25.10
N LYS A 100 3.77 17.99 23.87
CA LYS A 100 4.18 19.38 23.58
C LYS A 100 3.34 20.41 24.33
N ILE A 101 2.05 20.15 24.52
CA ILE A 101 1.17 21.04 25.29
C ILE A 101 1.52 20.97 26.77
N GLU A 102 1.69 19.77 27.34
CA GLU A 102 2.02 19.60 28.75
C GLU A 102 3.34 20.27 29.12
N THR A 103 4.38 20.05 28.32
CA THR A 103 5.69 20.69 28.52
C THR A 103 5.60 22.22 28.44
N ALA A 104 4.83 22.75 27.48
CA ALA A 104 4.61 24.19 27.36
C ALA A 104 3.85 24.77 28.57
N MET A 105 2.85 24.04 29.10
CA MET A 105 2.08 24.41 30.27
C MET A 105 2.93 24.41 31.54
N ALA A 106 3.78 23.40 31.72
CA ALA A 106 4.71 23.33 32.86
C ALA A 106 5.68 24.52 32.88
N GLY A 107 6.19 24.94 31.72
CA GLY A 107 7.08 26.10 31.59
C GLY A 107 6.40 27.47 31.60
N MET A 108 5.07 27.53 31.69
CA MET A 108 4.30 28.77 31.52
C MET A 108 4.59 29.79 32.64
N ALA A 109 4.65 29.33 33.90
CA ALA A 109 4.85 30.22 35.05
C ALA A 109 6.19 30.97 34.97
N ALA A 110 7.27 30.28 34.59
CA ALA A 110 8.58 30.87 34.41
C ALA A 110 8.59 31.93 33.29
N LYS A 111 7.94 31.65 32.15
CA LYS A 111 7.81 32.61 31.05
C LYS A 111 7.04 33.87 31.47
N ILE A 112 5.99 33.71 32.27
CA ILE A 112 5.22 34.84 32.81
C ILE A 112 6.11 35.70 33.73
N ALA A 113 6.91 35.08 34.60
CA ALA A 113 7.82 35.80 35.48
C ALA A 113 8.87 36.59 34.68
N GLN A 114 9.55 35.94 33.74
CA GLN A 114 10.53 36.57 32.85
C GLN A 114 9.93 37.74 32.07
N HIS A 115 8.71 37.58 31.54
CA HIS A 115 8.02 38.66 30.84
C HIS A 115 7.68 39.84 31.76
N LYS A 116 7.23 39.57 33.00
CA LYS A 116 6.97 40.64 33.98
C LYS A 116 8.25 41.38 34.36
N GLU A 117 9.36 40.67 34.51
CA GLU A 117 10.68 41.26 34.79
C GLU A 117 11.18 42.12 33.63
N SER A 118 11.10 41.64 32.39
CA SER A 118 11.49 42.42 31.21
C SER A 118 10.64 43.69 31.06
N MET A 119 9.33 43.58 31.27
CA MET A 119 8.42 44.73 31.29
C MET A 119 8.71 45.72 32.42
N ARG A 120 9.24 45.25 33.57
CA ARG A 120 9.71 46.13 34.65
C ARG A 120 11.02 46.82 34.28
N ALA A 121 11.97 46.10 33.67
CA ALA A 121 13.25 46.65 33.24
C ALA A 121 13.11 47.69 32.13
N LEU A 122 12.14 47.53 31.24
CA LEU A 122 11.79 48.49 30.18
C LEU A 122 11.19 49.80 30.73
N LYS A 123 10.61 49.79 31.93
CA LYS A 123 10.04 51.00 32.52
C LYS A 123 11.17 51.96 32.90
N PRO A 124 11.09 53.25 32.52
CA PRO A 124 12.11 54.22 32.89
C PRO A 124 12.21 54.31 34.42
N LYS A 125 13.45 54.31 34.94
CA LYS A 125 13.70 54.42 36.39
C LYS A 125 13.04 55.70 36.93
N PRO A 126 12.20 55.62 37.97
CA PRO A 126 11.61 56.80 38.58
C PRO A 126 12.73 57.62 39.25
N GLY A 127 12.84 58.91 38.90
CA GLY A 127 13.88 59.80 39.42
C GLY A 127 13.72 61.24 38.91
N ILE A 128 14.48 62.16 39.49
CA ILE A 128 14.42 63.59 39.15
C ILE A 128 14.79 63.82 37.69
N GLU A 129 15.80 63.10 37.18
CA GLU A 129 16.24 63.20 35.79
C GLU A 129 15.17 62.76 34.78
N THR A 130 14.43 61.68 35.08
CA THR A 130 13.34 61.22 34.21
C THR A 130 12.13 62.14 34.28
N LEU A 131 11.84 62.73 35.44
CA LEU A 131 10.82 63.79 35.57
C LEU A 131 11.21 65.05 34.81
N TYR A 132 12.45 65.50 34.94
CA TYR A 132 12.99 66.66 34.24
C TYR A 132 12.95 66.46 32.72
N LYS A 133 13.44 65.32 32.21
CA LYS A 133 13.35 64.97 30.77
C LYS A 133 11.90 64.98 30.26
N LYS A 134 10.93 64.50 31.05
CA LYS A 134 9.51 64.55 30.70
C LYS A 134 8.96 65.98 30.62
N VAL A 135 9.30 66.83 31.59
CA VAL A 135 8.86 68.24 31.62
C VAL A 135 9.46 69.02 30.46
N VAL A 136 10.76 68.86 30.19
CA VAL A 136 11.46 69.51 29.07
C VAL A 136 10.90 69.07 27.72
N ALA A 137 10.71 67.76 27.50
CA ALA A 137 10.12 67.25 26.28
C ALA A 137 8.68 67.77 26.07
N LYS A 138 7.90 67.91 27.15
CA LYS A 138 6.54 68.49 27.11
C LYS A 138 6.55 69.98 26.76
N ALA A 139 7.55 70.73 27.23
CA ALA A 139 7.71 72.14 26.92
C ALA A 139 8.13 72.37 25.46
N GLN A 140 9.06 71.56 24.93
CA GLN A 140 9.49 71.61 23.53
C GLN A 140 8.36 71.27 22.55
N LYS A 141 7.47 70.34 22.91
CA LYS A 141 6.35 69.92 22.05
C LYS A 141 5.17 70.90 22.04
N ARG A 142 5.17 71.90 22.93
CA ARG A 142 4.15 72.96 23.05
C ARG A 142 4.56 74.26 22.34
N ARG A 143 5.81 74.37 21.91
CA ARG A 143 6.29 75.38 20.97
C ARG A 143 6.06 74.89 19.55
#